data_AF-A0A3Q2UQI1-F1
#
_entry.id   AF-A0A3Q2UQI1-F1
#
_cell.length_a   1.000
_cell.length_b   1.000
_cell.length_c   1.000
_cell.angle_alpha   90.00
_cell.angle_beta   90.00
_cell.angle_gamma   90.00
#
_symmetry.space_group_name_H-M   'P 1'
#
loop_
_entity.id
_entity.type
_entity.pdbx_description
1 polymer ?
#
loop_
_entity_poly.entity_id
_entity_poly.type
_entity_poly.pdbx_seq_one_letter_code
_entity_poly.pdbx_strand_id
1 'polypeptide(L)'
;PSACCRCLDAGKDTCLYPLPEPQDLFQASQMKFEDFERDLRKLKKDLNACLGETDKVCKVSSEENLQPFKDKMDNFLTQAKTELETQEKQLADTQKIFLELSVSFSVKPKAGEKEVSLNTFFSIWHEFSSDFKEQWKKQNKLLLQERVKKAEESFKQARQKATYNVTTKNATGIVRYFPFSTFLFFLSAFSPERFCL
;
A
#
# COMPACT_ATOMS: atom_id res chain seq x y z
N PRO A 1 -21.94 0.43 13.69
CA PRO A 1 -21.75 -0.71 12.77
C PRO A 1 -21.97 -0.36 11.27
N SER A 2 -21.54 0.81 10.81
CA SER A 2 -22.02 1.34 9.51
C SER A 2 -21.07 2.32 8.77
N ALA A 3 -19.78 2.36 9.15
CA ALA A 3 -18.80 3.29 8.58
C ALA A 3 -17.64 2.62 7.79
N CYS A 4 -17.46 1.29 7.88
CA CYS A 4 -16.20 0.64 7.46
C CYS A 4 -15.98 0.53 5.94
N CYS A 5 -17.02 0.65 5.10
CA CYS A 5 -16.92 0.37 3.65
C CYS A 5 -17.56 1.45 2.75
N ARG A 6 -17.51 2.72 3.16
CA ARG A 6 -17.66 3.84 2.20
C ARG A 6 -16.30 4.49 1.97
N CYS A 7 -15.53 3.92 1.04
CA CYS A 7 -14.48 4.67 0.37
C CYS A 7 -15.12 5.96 -0.20
N LEU A 8 -14.68 7.14 0.23
CA LEU A 8 -15.21 8.41 -0.32
C LEU A 8 -14.94 8.54 -1.84
N ASP A 9 -14.02 7.72 -2.34
CA ASP A 9 -13.61 7.61 -3.74
C ASP A 9 -14.22 6.39 -4.46
N ALA A 10 -15.24 5.73 -3.90
CA ALA A 10 -15.95 4.65 -4.58
C ALA A 10 -16.42 5.08 -5.98
N GLY A 11 -16.08 4.30 -7.01
CA GLY A 11 -16.34 4.66 -8.41
C GLY A 11 -15.56 5.89 -8.93
N LYS A 12 -14.40 6.21 -8.34
CA LYS A 12 -13.31 7.00 -8.95
C LYS A 12 -12.13 6.09 -9.27
N ASP A 13 -11.29 6.49 -10.20
CA ASP A 13 -10.07 5.74 -10.58
C ASP A 13 -9.01 5.69 -9.46
N THR A 14 -9.15 6.54 -8.43
CA THR A 14 -8.31 6.59 -7.23
C THR A 14 -8.78 5.66 -6.09
N CYS A 15 -9.83 4.85 -6.30
CA CYS A 15 -10.36 3.97 -5.27
C CYS A 15 -9.37 2.83 -4.93
N LEU A 16 -8.79 2.87 -3.72
CA LEU A 16 -7.87 1.83 -3.24
C LEU A 16 -8.61 0.65 -2.61
N TYR A 17 -8.04 -0.55 -2.74
CA TYR A 17 -8.56 -1.77 -2.15
C TYR A 17 -8.42 -1.71 -0.61
N PRO A 18 -9.49 -1.93 0.18
CA PRO A 18 -9.48 -1.62 1.62
C PRO A 18 -9.02 -2.76 2.54
N LEU A 19 -8.65 -3.92 1.99
CA LEU A 19 -8.16 -5.09 2.76
C LEU A 19 -6.72 -5.44 2.33
N PRO A 20 -5.98 -6.24 3.12
CA PRO A 20 -4.68 -6.76 2.70
C PRO A 20 -4.77 -7.53 1.39
N GLU A 21 -3.74 -7.40 0.56
CA GLU A 21 -3.69 -8.06 -0.74
C GLU A 21 -3.76 -9.59 -0.60
N PRO A 22 -4.60 -10.29 -1.40
CA PRO A 22 -4.71 -11.74 -1.30
C PRO A 22 -3.38 -12.48 -1.48
N GLN A 23 -2.46 -11.91 -2.26
CA GLN A 23 -1.11 -12.47 -2.47
C GLN A 23 -0.25 -12.44 -1.20
N ASP A 24 -0.37 -11.41 -0.36
CA ASP A 24 0.40 -11.28 0.87
C ASP A 24 -0.14 -12.24 1.94
N LEU A 25 -1.48 -12.37 2.01
CA LEU A 25 -2.17 -13.36 2.85
C LEU A 25 -1.81 -14.79 2.44
N PHE A 26 -1.71 -15.06 1.13
CA PHE A 26 -1.23 -16.35 0.63
C PHE A 26 0.21 -16.62 1.08
N GLN A 27 1.13 -15.67 0.92
CA GLN A 27 2.51 -15.82 1.37
C GLN A 27 2.61 -16.08 2.89
N ALA A 28 1.89 -15.29 3.71
CA ALA A 28 1.82 -15.51 5.15
C ALA A 28 1.29 -16.91 5.52
N SER A 29 0.34 -17.46 4.75
CA SER A 29 -0.19 -18.82 4.96
C SER A 29 0.81 -19.95 4.68
N GLN A 30 1.90 -19.67 3.96
CA GLN A 30 2.96 -20.64 3.67
C GLN A 30 4.14 -20.57 4.65
N MET A 31 4.20 -19.52 5.46
CA MET A 31 5.26 -19.32 6.46
C MET A 31 5.01 -20.18 7.71
N LYS A 32 6.09 -20.45 8.45
CA LYS A 32 6.08 -21.19 9.71
C LYS A 32 7.03 -20.55 10.70
N PHE A 33 6.61 -20.40 11.94
CA PHE A 33 7.42 -19.79 12.98
C PHE A 33 8.67 -20.62 13.31
N GLU A 34 8.53 -21.95 13.27
CA GLU A 34 9.57 -22.94 13.55
C GLU A 34 10.74 -22.86 12.55
N ASP A 35 10.46 -22.40 11.33
CA ASP A 35 11.49 -22.19 10.30
C ASP A 35 12.37 -20.98 10.67
N PHE A 36 11.77 -19.86 11.04
CA PHE A 36 12.51 -18.67 11.51
C PHE A 36 13.27 -18.95 12.81
N GLU A 37 12.67 -19.67 13.78
CA GLU A 37 13.36 -20.06 15.02
C GLU A 37 14.58 -20.95 14.77
N ARG A 38 14.51 -21.85 13.78
CA ARG A 38 15.64 -22.69 13.39
C ARG A 38 16.76 -21.83 12.77
N ASP A 39 16.40 -20.90 11.90
CA ASP A 39 17.37 -20.08 11.19
C ASP A 39 18.05 -19.07 12.14
N LEU A 40 17.33 -18.47 13.09
CA LEU A 40 17.91 -17.64 14.15
C LEU A 40 18.82 -18.44 15.09
N ARG A 41 18.43 -19.66 15.49
CA ARG A 41 19.31 -20.56 16.28
C ARG A 41 20.59 -20.92 15.53
N LYS A 42 20.51 -21.11 14.21
CA LYS A 42 21.69 -21.33 13.36
C LYS A 42 22.58 -20.08 13.32
N LEU A 43 22.01 -18.91 13.04
CA LEU A 43 22.74 -17.63 13.02
C LEU A 43 23.44 -17.34 14.35
N LYS A 44 22.78 -17.62 15.49
CA LYS A 44 23.37 -17.53 16.83
C LYS A 44 24.57 -18.46 17.02
N LYS A 45 24.51 -19.69 16.50
CA LYS A 45 25.62 -20.64 16.55
C LYS A 45 26.79 -20.18 15.69
N ASP A 46 26.52 -19.72 14.47
CA ASP A 46 27.53 -19.27 13.52
C ASP A 46 28.22 -17.97 14.01
N LEU A 47 27.47 -17.06 14.64
CA LEU A 47 28.01 -15.87 15.30
C LEU A 47 28.90 -16.22 16.52
N ASN A 48 28.51 -17.22 17.32
CA ASN A 48 29.33 -17.72 18.42
C ASN A 48 30.63 -18.39 17.94
N ALA A 49 30.60 -19.08 16.80
CA ALA A 49 31.82 -19.60 16.16
C ALA A 49 32.73 -18.45 15.67
N CYS A 50 32.16 -17.40 15.07
CA CYS A 50 32.88 -16.21 14.62
C CYS A 50 33.54 -15.45 15.79
N LEU A 51 32.84 -15.31 16.93
CA LEU A 51 33.40 -14.78 18.18
C LEU A 51 34.63 -15.58 18.63
N GLY A 52 34.50 -16.91 18.68
CA GLY A 52 35.57 -17.81 19.10
C GLY A 52 36.79 -17.80 18.16
N GLU A 53 36.59 -17.60 16.86
CA GLU A 53 37.71 -17.49 15.91
C GLU A 53 38.39 -16.11 15.99
N THR A 54 37.60 -15.04 16.15
CA THR A 54 38.12 -13.68 16.37
C THR A 54 39.03 -13.63 17.60
N ASP A 55 38.58 -14.21 18.72
CA ASP A 55 39.35 -14.30 19.95
C ASP A 55 40.69 -15.05 19.77
N LYS A 56 40.73 -16.13 18.97
CA LYS A 56 41.98 -16.81 18.62
C LYS A 56 42.92 -15.92 17.80
N VAL A 57 42.41 -15.27 16.75
CA VAL A 57 43.22 -14.38 15.89
C VAL A 57 43.81 -13.25 16.74
N CYS A 58 43.02 -12.62 17.61
CA CYS A 58 43.50 -11.58 18.53
C CYS A 58 44.49 -12.09 19.58
N LYS A 59 44.45 -13.37 19.98
CA LYS A 59 45.41 -13.97 20.93
C LYS A 59 46.73 -14.42 20.30
N VAL A 60 46.74 -14.73 19.00
CA VAL A 60 47.94 -15.20 18.29
C VAL A 60 48.73 -14.02 17.67
N SER A 61 48.06 -12.92 17.32
CA SER A 61 48.71 -11.70 16.83
C SER A 61 49.47 -10.94 17.94
N SER A 62 50.57 -10.30 17.58
CA SER A 62 51.21 -9.28 18.43
C SER A 62 50.42 -7.97 18.41
N GLU A 63 50.53 -7.17 19.47
CA GLU A 63 49.79 -5.90 19.65
C GLU A 63 49.91 -4.97 18.43
N GLU A 64 51.12 -4.83 17.89
CA GLU A 64 51.45 -4.03 16.69
C GLU A 64 50.68 -4.46 15.43
N ASN A 65 50.21 -5.72 15.36
CA ASN A 65 49.52 -6.32 14.22
C ASN A 65 48.02 -6.60 14.49
N LEU A 66 47.47 -6.21 15.65
CA LEU A 66 46.04 -6.41 15.96
C LEU A 66 45.12 -5.59 15.06
N GLN A 67 45.57 -4.40 14.66
CA GLN A 67 44.76 -3.44 13.92
C GLN A 67 45.09 -3.44 12.43
N PRO A 68 44.10 -3.26 11.54
CA PRO A 68 42.71 -2.86 11.82
C PRO A 68 41.73 -4.04 12.00
N PHE A 69 42.22 -5.28 12.14
CA PHE A 69 41.36 -6.47 12.20
C PHE A 69 40.44 -6.43 13.43
N LYS A 70 41.01 -6.22 14.61
CA LYS A 70 40.27 -6.26 15.88
C LYS A 70 39.16 -5.22 15.90
N ASP A 71 39.45 -3.94 15.64
CA ASP A 71 38.42 -2.89 15.69
C ASP A 71 37.30 -3.12 14.68
N LYS A 72 37.62 -3.57 13.46
CA LYS A 72 36.60 -3.88 12.45
C LYS A 72 35.73 -5.07 12.86
N MET A 73 36.34 -6.09 13.45
CA MET A 73 35.64 -7.30 13.86
C MET A 73 34.79 -7.06 15.11
N ASP A 74 35.29 -6.34 16.12
CA ASP A 74 34.53 -5.96 17.32
C ASP A 74 33.29 -5.13 16.96
N ASN A 75 33.41 -4.19 16.03
CA ASN A 75 32.27 -3.43 15.49
C ASN A 75 31.26 -4.34 14.77
N PHE A 76 31.72 -5.21 13.86
CA PHE A 76 30.87 -6.16 13.14
C PHE A 76 30.12 -7.10 14.10
N LEU A 77 30.82 -7.69 15.06
CA LEU A 77 30.27 -8.62 16.04
C LEU A 77 29.26 -7.95 16.97
N THR A 78 29.49 -6.70 17.35
CA THR A 78 28.55 -5.91 18.18
C THR A 78 27.27 -5.60 17.42
N GLN A 79 27.38 -5.20 16.14
CA GLN A 79 26.22 -4.98 15.29
C GLN A 79 25.44 -6.28 15.04
N ALA A 80 26.14 -7.38 14.75
CA ALA A 80 25.52 -8.68 14.47
C ALA A 80 24.78 -9.26 15.69
N LYS A 81 25.28 -9.06 16.92
CA LYS A 81 24.57 -9.41 18.15
C LYS A 81 23.28 -8.59 18.31
N THR A 82 23.39 -7.28 18.16
CA THR A 82 22.25 -6.35 18.30
C THR A 82 21.13 -6.68 17.29
N GLU A 83 21.51 -6.97 16.04
CA GLU A 83 20.56 -7.37 14.99
C GLU A 83 19.90 -8.72 15.30
N LEU A 84 20.68 -9.72 15.72
CA LEU A 84 20.15 -11.04 16.10
C LEU A 84 19.16 -10.94 17.28
N GLU A 85 19.50 -10.19 18.33
CA GLU A 85 18.60 -9.94 19.47
C GLU A 85 17.33 -9.19 19.05
N THR A 86 17.45 -8.25 18.11
CA THR A 86 16.31 -7.53 17.53
C THR A 86 15.38 -8.47 16.76
N GLN A 87 15.93 -9.37 15.94
CA GLN A 87 15.15 -10.35 15.17
C GLN A 87 14.52 -11.43 16.07
N GLU A 88 15.25 -11.93 17.07
CA GLU A 88 14.70 -12.85 18.08
C GLU A 88 13.49 -12.22 18.81
N LYS A 89 13.60 -10.93 19.19
CA LYS A 89 12.49 -10.19 19.80
C LYS A 89 11.32 -9.97 18.83
N GLN A 90 11.58 -9.51 17.61
CA GLN A 90 10.54 -9.26 16.61
C GLN A 90 9.74 -10.54 16.28
N LEU A 91 10.41 -11.69 16.22
CA LEU A 91 9.75 -12.98 16.02
C LEU A 91 8.80 -13.31 17.18
N ALA A 92 9.25 -13.17 18.43
CA ALA A 92 8.43 -13.43 19.62
C ALA A 92 7.24 -12.45 19.75
N ASP A 93 7.47 -11.16 19.50
CA ASP A 93 6.41 -10.15 19.49
C ASP A 93 5.37 -10.44 18.37
N THR A 94 5.82 -10.88 17.19
CA THR A 94 4.95 -11.25 16.06
C THR A 94 4.14 -12.52 16.35
N GLN A 95 4.76 -13.56 16.92
CA GLN A 95 4.06 -14.77 17.40
C GLN A 95 2.94 -14.41 18.37
N LYS A 96 3.25 -13.56 19.36
CA LYS A 96 2.28 -13.10 20.36
C LYS A 96 1.10 -12.37 19.73
N ILE A 97 1.35 -11.38 18.87
CA ILE A 97 0.31 -10.61 18.16
C ILE A 97 -0.56 -11.54 17.32
N PHE A 98 0.03 -12.54 16.66
CA PHE A 98 -0.71 -13.52 15.88
C PHE A 98 -1.62 -14.42 16.75
N LEU A 99 -1.15 -14.85 17.92
CA LEU A 99 -1.99 -15.60 18.86
C LEU A 99 -3.16 -14.74 19.38
N GLU A 100 -2.91 -13.49 19.77
CA GLU A 100 -3.96 -12.53 20.18
C GLU A 100 -4.99 -12.28 19.06
N LEU A 101 -4.53 -12.20 17.81
CA LEU A 101 -5.37 -12.09 16.62
C LEU A 101 -6.25 -13.34 16.42
N SER A 102 -5.67 -14.54 16.56
CA SER A 102 -6.40 -15.81 16.40
C SER A 102 -7.54 -15.94 17.43
N VAL A 103 -7.30 -15.53 18.68
CA VAL A 103 -8.30 -15.47 19.76
C VAL A 103 -9.37 -14.42 19.44
N SER A 104 -8.98 -13.23 18.98
CA SER A 104 -9.91 -12.14 18.64
C SER A 104 -10.92 -12.53 17.55
N PHE A 105 -10.49 -13.34 16.58
CA PHE A 105 -11.35 -13.89 15.53
C PHE A 105 -11.95 -15.27 15.86
N SER A 106 -11.76 -15.77 17.09
CA SER A 106 -12.27 -17.08 17.55
C SER A 106 -11.86 -18.27 16.67
N VAL A 107 -10.69 -18.16 16.01
CA VAL A 107 -10.13 -19.23 15.17
C VAL A 107 -9.63 -20.35 16.07
N LYS A 108 -9.97 -21.59 15.75
CA LYS A 108 -9.56 -22.78 16.50
C LYS A 108 -8.47 -23.55 15.75
N PRO A 109 -7.50 -24.15 16.44
CA PRO A 109 -6.53 -25.04 15.81
C PRO A 109 -7.25 -26.23 15.14
N LYS A 110 -6.69 -26.71 14.02
CA LYS A 110 -7.18 -27.93 13.35
C LYS A 110 -6.85 -29.17 14.19
N ALA A 111 -7.53 -30.29 13.92
CA ALA A 111 -7.27 -31.54 14.62
C ALA A 111 -5.81 -31.99 14.43
N GLY A 112 -5.07 -32.10 15.54
CA GLY A 112 -3.63 -32.40 15.56
C GLY A 112 -2.72 -31.17 15.65
N GLU A 113 -3.24 -29.95 15.46
CA GLU A 113 -2.51 -28.71 15.78
C GLU A 113 -2.64 -28.41 17.28
N LYS A 114 -1.52 -28.02 17.93
CA LYS A 114 -1.50 -27.64 19.35
C LYS A 114 -1.94 -26.19 19.57
N GLU A 115 -1.59 -25.33 18.62
CA GLU A 115 -1.93 -23.90 18.53
C GLU A 115 -2.35 -23.60 17.08
N VAL A 116 -3.05 -22.48 16.85
CA VAL A 116 -3.46 -22.10 15.49
C VAL A 116 -2.22 -21.86 14.63
N SER A 117 -2.10 -22.52 13.48
CA SER A 117 -1.00 -22.24 12.55
C SER A 117 -1.26 -20.99 11.70
N LEU A 118 -0.18 -20.34 11.23
CA LEU A 118 -0.25 -19.26 10.25
C LEU A 118 -1.08 -19.68 9.02
N ASN A 119 -0.93 -20.92 8.56
CA ASN A 119 -1.74 -21.49 7.50
C ASN A 119 -3.24 -21.51 7.85
N THR A 120 -3.61 -22.08 9.01
CA THR A 120 -5.01 -22.20 9.45
C THR A 120 -5.72 -20.85 9.54
N PHE A 121 -5.03 -19.77 9.91
CA PHE A 121 -5.61 -18.42 9.93
C PHE A 121 -5.60 -17.75 8.54
N PHE A 122 -4.43 -17.68 7.89
CA PHE A 122 -4.25 -16.87 6.69
C PHE A 122 -4.82 -17.50 5.41
N SER A 123 -5.04 -18.83 5.35
CA SER A 123 -5.75 -19.43 4.20
C SER A 123 -7.19 -18.94 4.12
N ILE A 124 -7.89 -18.88 5.25
CA ILE A 124 -9.28 -18.39 5.35
C ILE A 124 -9.35 -16.91 4.93
N TRP A 125 -8.41 -16.10 5.40
CA TRP A 125 -8.33 -14.69 5.02
C TRP A 125 -7.93 -14.47 3.56
N HIS A 126 -7.07 -15.31 3.00
CA HIS A 126 -6.72 -15.28 1.58
C HIS A 126 -7.93 -15.56 0.69
N GLU A 127 -8.71 -16.59 1.00
CA GLU A 127 -9.96 -16.92 0.30
C GLU A 127 -10.96 -15.75 0.40
N PHE A 128 -11.24 -15.28 1.63
CA PHE A 128 -12.14 -14.14 1.87
C PHE A 128 -11.71 -12.86 1.14
N SER A 129 -10.43 -12.50 1.18
CA SER A 129 -9.91 -11.30 0.51
C SER A 129 -9.94 -11.46 -1.02
N SER A 130 -9.75 -12.68 -1.55
CA SER A 130 -9.84 -12.93 -3.00
C SER A 130 -11.26 -12.65 -3.51
N ASP A 131 -12.26 -13.26 -2.87
CA ASP A 131 -13.68 -13.08 -3.22
C ASP A 131 -14.13 -11.63 -3.04
N PHE A 132 -13.77 -11.02 -1.90
CA PHE A 132 -14.09 -9.62 -1.62
C PHE A 132 -13.45 -8.68 -2.64
N LYS A 133 -12.22 -8.96 -3.10
CA LYS A 133 -11.54 -8.16 -4.13
C LYS A 133 -12.20 -8.25 -5.50
N GLU A 134 -12.67 -9.43 -5.91
CA GLU A 134 -13.43 -9.57 -7.15
C GLU A 134 -14.72 -8.74 -7.09
N GLN A 135 -15.50 -8.91 -6.01
CA GLN A 135 -16.76 -8.19 -5.84
C GLN A 135 -16.53 -6.67 -5.73
N TRP A 136 -15.51 -6.22 -5.01
CA TRP A 136 -15.13 -4.80 -4.91
C TRP A 136 -14.78 -4.19 -6.28
N LYS A 137 -13.99 -4.90 -7.11
CA LYS A 137 -13.69 -4.47 -8.50
C LYS A 137 -14.97 -4.36 -9.33
N LYS A 138 -15.86 -5.35 -9.23
CA LYS A 138 -17.14 -5.37 -9.95
C LYS A 138 -18.04 -4.21 -9.55
N GLN A 139 -18.18 -3.91 -8.26
CA GLN A 139 -18.98 -2.79 -7.76
C GLN A 139 -18.39 -1.43 -8.16
N ASN A 140 -17.07 -1.23 -8.06
CA ASN A 140 -16.43 0.00 -8.52
C ASN A 140 -16.64 0.24 -10.02
N LYS A 141 -16.55 -0.81 -10.85
CA LYS A 141 -16.81 -0.72 -12.30
C LYS A 141 -18.25 -0.30 -12.59
N LEU A 142 -19.23 -0.91 -11.92
CA LEU A 142 -20.65 -0.55 -12.07
C LEU A 142 -20.90 0.91 -11.67
N LEU A 143 -20.38 1.34 -10.51
CA LEU A 143 -20.54 2.70 -10.01
C LEU A 143 -19.87 3.74 -10.93
N LEU A 144 -18.72 3.42 -11.53
CA LEU A 144 -18.09 4.27 -12.55
C LEU A 144 -18.97 4.37 -13.81
N GLN A 145 -19.53 3.25 -14.29
CA GLN A 145 -20.42 3.23 -15.45
C GLN A 145 -21.70 4.05 -15.23
N GLU A 146 -22.31 3.95 -14.04
CA GLU A 146 -23.48 4.77 -13.66
C GLU A 146 -23.16 6.27 -13.66
N ARG A 147 -21.98 6.66 -13.16
CA ARG A 147 -21.53 8.06 -13.14
C ARG A 147 -21.29 8.60 -14.55
N VAL A 148 -20.65 7.83 -15.43
CA VAL A 148 -20.47 8.19 -16.84
C VAL A 148 -21.82 8.36 -17.53
N LYS A 149 -22.74 7.39 -17.39
CA LYS A 149 -24.08 7.46 -17.97
C LYS A 149 -24.85 8.71 -17.50
N LYS A 150 -24.81 9.00 -16.20
CA LYS A 150 -25.45 10.21 -15.62
C LYS A 150 -24.84 11.51 -16.16
N ALA A 151 -23.53 11.56 -16.39
CA ALA A 151 -22.87 12.71 -17.01
C ALA A 151 -23.29 12.89 -18.48
N GLU A 152 -23.34 11.80 -19.27
CA GLU A 152 -23.83 11.84 -20.65
C GLU A 152 -25.29 12.32 -20.75
N GLU A 153 -26.17 11.80 -19.89
CA GLU A 153 -27.58 12.22 -19.84
C GLU A 153 -27.71 13.71 -19.48
N SER A 154 -26.91 14.18 -18.52
CA SER A 154 -26.85 15.60 -18.15
C SER A 154 -26.40 16.49 -19.32
N PHE A 155 -25.40 16.03 -20.10
CA PHE A 155 -24.92 16.74 -21.29
C PHE A 155 -25.96 16.75 -22.42
N LYS A 156 -26.62 15.62 -22.70
CA LYS A 156 -27.71 15.50 -23.69
C LYS A 156 -28.86 16.46 -23.34
N GLN A 157 -29.25 16.52 -22.07
CA GLN A 157 -30.23 17.50 -21.60
C GLN A 157 -29.72 18.93 -21.83
N ALA A 158 -28.53 19.29 -21.36
CA ALA A 158 -27.97 20.65 -21.51
C ALA A 158 -27.84 21.12 -22.97
N ARG A 159 -27.67 20.19 -23.93
CA ARG A 159 -27.69 20.50 -25.37
C ARG A 159 -29.10 20.76 -25.90
N GLN A 160 -30.09 19.94 -25.51
CA GLN A 160 -31.50 20.15 -25.88
C GLN A 160 -32.00 21.49 -25.27
N LYS A 161 -31.89 21.61 -23.94
CA LYS A 161 -31.26 22.77 -23.25
C LYS A 161 -31.15 24.08 -24.05
N ALA A 162 -29.99 24.25 -24.70
CA ALA A 162 -29.65 25.47 -25.41
C ALA A 162 -30.38 25.66 -26.76
N THR A 163 -30.92 24.59 -27.35
CA THR A 163 -31.46 24.61 -28.72
C THR A 163 -32.80 25.37 -28.82
N TYR A 164 -33.55 25.50 -27.72
CA TYR A 164 -34.85 26.18 -27.68
C TYR A 164 -34.80 27.66 -27.26
N ASN A 165 -33.62 28.25 -27.07
CA ASN A 165 -33.44 29.65 -26.67
C ASN A 165 -33.01 30.57 -27.84
N VAL A 166 -33.62 30.42 -29.01
CA VAL A 166 -33.47 31.37 -30.13
C VAL A 166 -34.83 32.02 -30.43
N THR A 167 -35.12 33.12 -29.73
CA THR A 167 -36.22 34.03 -30.10
C THR A 167 -35.64 35.24 -30.81
N THR A 168 -35.69 35.22 -32.15
CA THR A 168 -35.28 36.37 -32.98
C THR A 168 -36.27 37.53 -32.81
N LYS A 169 -35.83 38.61 -32.15
CA LYS A 169 -36.52 39.90 -32.21
C LYS A 169 -35.90 40.78 -33.29
N ASN A 170 -36.48 40.71 -34.48
CA ASN A 170 -36.17 41.63 -35.57
C ASN A 170 -36.81 42.99 -35.32
N ALA A 171 -36.04 44.07 -35.39
CA ALA A 171 -36.52 45.44 -35.64
C ALA A 171 -35.43 46.26 -36.33
N THR A 172 -35.83 47.09 -37.29
CA THR A 172 -35.00 47.71 -38.34
C THR A 172 -34.49 49.11 -37.96
N GLY A 173 -33.28 49.50 -38.40
CA GLY A 173 -32.76 50.88 -38.30
C GLY A 173 -31.30 51.02 -38.77
N ILE A 174 -30.98 52.02 -39.60
CA ILE A 174 -29.77 52.04 -40.47
C ILE A 174 -28.60 52.91 -39.97
N VAL A 175 -27.40 52.29 -40.00
CA VAL A 175 -25.97 52.74 -40.11
C VAL A 175 -25.74 54.25 -40.43
N ARG A 176 -24.80 55.01 -39.82
CA ARG A 176 -23.30 54.98 -39.82
C ARG A 176 -22.73 55.71 -38.56
N TYR A 177 -21.42 55.86 -38.21
CA TYR A 177 -20.13 55.99 -38.93
C TYR A 177 -18.91 55.42 -38.14
N PHE A 178 -18.02 54.68 -38.83
CA PHE A 178 -16.52 54.60 -38.76
C PHE A 178 -15.76 54.48 -37.39
N PRO A 179 -14.52 53.92 -37.36
CA PRO A 179 -13.87 52.99 -38.30
C PRO A 179 -13.19 51.75 -37.65
N PHE A 180 -12.67 50.89 -38.51
CA PHE A 180 -11.74 49.79 -38.23
C PHE A 180 -10.42 50.28 -37.58
N SER A 181 -10.04 49.67 -36.45
CA SER A 181 -8.72 49.57 -35.77
C SER A 181 -8.96 49.75 -34.26
N THR A 182 -8.55 48.87 -33.34
CA THR A 182 -7.81 47.59 -33.38
C THR A 182 -8.16 46.89 -32.05
N PHE A 183 -8.53 45.61 -32.02
CA PHE A 183 -7.55 44.52 -31.85
C PHE A 183 -6.64 44.73 -30.63
N LEU A 184 -7.16 44.54 -29.39
CA LEU A 184 -6.33 44.39 -28.17
C LEU A 184 -7.04 43.91 -26.88
N PHE A 185 -8.38 43.90 -26.77
CA PHE A 185 -9.06 43.59 -25.50
C PHE A 185 -9.57 42.15 -25.30
N PHE A 186 -9.51 41.27 -26.31
CA PHE A 186 -10.03 39.88 -26.23
C PHE A 186 -8.96 38.79 -26.39
N LEU A 187 -7.68 39.13 -26.17
CA LEU A 187 -6.55 38.21 -26.25
C LEU A 187 -5.75 38.10 -24.93
N SER A 188 -6.42 38.31 -23.79
CA SER A 188 -5.86 38.16 -22.44
C SER A 188 -6.56 37.11 -21.57
N ALA A 189 -7.49 36.33 -22.13
CA ALA A 189 -8.45 35.55 -21.33
C ALA A 189 -8.71 34.11 -21.80
N PHE A 190 -7.80 33.44 -22.51
CA PHE A 190 -7.91 31.97 -22.70
C PHE A 190 -6.57 31.22 -22.88
N SER A 191 -6.23 30.41 -21.86
CA SER A 191 -5.27 29.27 -21.84
C SER A 191 -3.76 29.52 -21.99
N PRO A 192 -2.89 28.57 -21.55
CA PRO A 192 -3.05 27.55 -20.47
C PRO A 192 -1.80 27.40 -19.55
N GLU A 193 -1.91 26.55 -18.51
CA GLU A 193 -0.88 26.21 -17.48
C GLU A 193 -0.44 27.38 -16.56
N ARG A 194 -0.17 27.26 -15.25
CA ARG A 194 0.61 26.24 -14.52
C ARG A 194 0.60 26.57 -13.00
N PHE A 195 0.86 25.59 -12.12
CA PHE A 195 1.16 25.71 -10.67
C PHE A 195 0.07 26.40 -9.78
N CYS A 196 -0.42 25.80 -8.69
CA CYS A 196 0.34 25.27 -7.55
C CYS A 196 -0.36 24.10 -6.82
N LEU A 197 0.50 23.36 -6.11
CA LEU A 197 0.33 22.52 -4.92
C LEU A 197 -1.03 22.58 -4.20
#